data_AF-A0A5B3GTQ7-F1
#
_entry.id   AF-A0A5B3GTQ7-F1
#
_cell.length_a   1.000
_cell.length_b   1.000
_cell.length_c   1.000
_cell.angle_alpha   90.00
_cell.angle_beta   90.00
_cell.angle_gamma   90.00
#
_symmetry.space_group_name_H-M   'P 1'
#
loop_
_entity.id
_entity.type
_entity.pdbx_description
1 polymer ?
#
loop_
_entity_poly.entity_id
_entity_poly.type
_entity_poly.pdbx_seq_one_letter_code
_entity_poly.pdbx_strand_id
1 'polypeptide(L)'
;MKKLFTLLAIALLGVSAWSCSYDDDDLWKAVDDLDSRMEAMEQAMKSANTDIDALRKLVDALQKNVTVTSVVKNNDGYTITFSNGETATITDGKNGIDAPAVSVKKDDDGLYYWTLGGEFILVDGEKIKAQGEDGAPGASAVAPKLRIDTQTKEWEMSVDGGKTWTKMGVKAEGKDGDSMFESVDTASNPGFAVFTLADGGKIEIPMQGALSIAISAKNGIFVYDEKQTFTIESKGVERMTWTKPDGWKVSVEGNALTVVAPAKANSYAETEGVIALIGMAGNFSCMAELQVSAADTHSYTVTFEGSDWAEWVACNYDPEKYSTTQLGSPDDYVWVDETTQLTTGRPTGFINGWGYPWFVCSYNSNSLDQGKYGGYLYDLYVYNPDGTEDSMTGGGCNGSDNFLTTFGYLDLDFPYGDGRPILKFADGKARTVKSIHVNSTCYFYSVAMSGNGLSPALTKDVTYYATGYDADDKEIKTITMTFATPEAVTKEWTKWDLSELGEIVSLRLNQAGGADNGYGYSLPAYYAVDDITVEW
;
A
#
# COMPACT_ATOMS: atom_id res chain seq x y z
N MET A 1 -95.90 -11.38 -51.21
CA MET A 1 -94.89 -11.11 -50.16
C MET A 1 -93.77 -12.12 -50.26
N LYS A 2 -92.53 -11.63 -50.36
CA LYS A 2 -91.31 -12.22 -49.80
C LYS A 2 -91.08 -13.72 -50.04
N LYS A 3 -90.67 -14.09 -51.26
CA LYS A 3 -89.53 -15.01 -51.47
C LYS A 3 -88.76 -14.56 -52.73
N LEU A 4 -88.45 -13.25 -52.73
CA LEU A 4 -87.65 -12.50 -53.71
C LEU A 4 -86.17 -12.47 -53.26
N PHE A 5 -85.67 -13.55 -52.67
CA PHE A 5 -84.29 -13.66 -52.24
C PHE A 5 -83.88 -15.10 -52.47
N THR A 6 -82.70 -15.28 -53.07
CA THR A 6 -81.84 -16.50 -53.08
C THR A 6 -81.56 -17.14 -54.44
N LEU A 7 -82.24 -16.82 -55.55
CA LEU A 7 -81.96 -17.52 -56.83
C LEU A 7 -81.75 -16.64 -58.07
N LEU A 8 -81.47 -15.36 -57.88
CA LEU A 8 -81.06 -14.45 -58.96
C LEU A 8 -79.75 -13.70 -58.63
N ALA A 9 -78.82 -14.38 -57.95
CA ALA A 9 -77.49 -13.87 -57.62
C ALA A 9 -76.39 -14.93 -57.91
N ILE A 10 -76.62 -15.80 -58.89
CA ILE A 10 -75.65 -16.83 -59.30
C ILE A 10 -75.09 -16.57 -60.72
N ALA A 11 -75.53 -15.52 -61.43
CA ALA A 11 -75.15 -15.31 -62.84
C ALA A 11 -74.54 -13.93 -63.17
N LEU A 12 -74.16 -13.11 -62.18
CA LEU A 12 -73.62 -11.75 -62.44
C LEU A 12 -72.57 -11.26 -61.42
N LEU A 13 -71.65 -12.14 -61.03
CA LEU A 13 -70.34 -11.76 -60.46
C LEU A 13 -69.21 -12.42 -61.26
N GLY A 14 -69.38 -12.47 -62.58
CA GLY A 14 -68.38 -12.93 -63.55
C GLY A 14 -67.36 -11.86 -63.93
N VAL A 15 -66.98 -10.95 -63.03
CA VAL A 15 -65.85 -10.01 -63.21
C VAL A 15 -65.20 -9.68 -61.86
N SER A 16 -64.41 -10.60 -61.31
CA SER A 16 -63.23 -10.29 -60.47
C SER A 16 -62.38 -11.53 -60.20
N ALA A 17 -62.23 -12.42 -61.19
CA ALA A 17 -61.16 -13.41 -61.18
C ALA A 17 -59.91 -12.74 -61.79
N TRP A 18 -59.12 -12.08 -60.93
CA TRP A 18 -57.67 -11.90 -61.01
C TRP A 18 -57.24 -11.05 -59.80
N SER A 19 -57.22 -11.67 -58.63
CA SER A 19 -56.29 -11.26 -57.58
C SER A 19 -55.27 -12.38 -57.51
N CYS A 20 -54.18 -12.24 -58.25
CA CYS A 20 -52.98 -13.00 -57.95
C CYS A 20 -52.63 -12.68 -56.49
N SER A 21 -52.67 -13.66 -55.59
CA SER A 21 -51.99 -13.52 -54.31
C SER A 21 -50.50 -13.38 -54.65
N TYR A 22 -49.98 -12.17 -54.51
CA TYR A 22 -48.56 -11.91 -54.64
C TYR A 22 -47.88 -12.59 -53.46
N ASP A 23 -47.15 -13.68 -53.72
CA ASP A 23 -46.35 -14.41 -52.75
C ASP A 23 -45.02 -13.65 -52.60
N ASP A 24 -44.91 -12.86 -51.54
CA ASP A 24 -43.77 -12.02 -51.22
C ASP A 24 -42.88 -12.63 -50.12
N ASP A 25 -43.15 -13.86 -49.67
CA ASP A 25 -42.38 -14.55 -48.63
C ASP A 25 -40.88 -14.63 -48.97
N ASP A 26 -40.55 -14.83 -50.26
CA ASP A 26 -39.15 -14.86 -50.71
C ASP A 26 -38.49 -13.47 -50.76
N LEU A 27 -39.27 -12.40 -50.90
CA LEU A 27 -38.78 -11.03 -50.79
C LEU A 27 -38.53 -10.67 -49.33
N TRP A 28 -39.43 -11.04 -48.42
CA TRP A 28 -39.25 -10.82 -46.98
C TRP A 28 -38.06 -11.61 -46.42
N LYS A 29 -37.87 -12.88 -46.83
CA LYS A 29 -36.65 -13.63 -46.47
C LYS A 29 -35.37 -12.98 -46.97
N ALA A 30 -35.38 -12.40 -48.18
CA ALA A 30 -34.22 -11.71 -48.73
C ALA A 30 -33.94 -10.38 -48.00
N VAL A 31 -34.99 -9.70 -47.52
CA VAL A 31 -34.86 -8.49 -46.69
C VAL A 31 -34.33 -8.84 -45.30
N ASP A 32 -34.86 -9.89 -44.65
CA ASP A 32 -34.41 -10.35 -43.33
C ASP A 32 -32.94 -10.85 -43.37
N ASP A 33 -32.53 -11.53 -44.45
CA ASP A 33 -31.11 -11.90 -44.69
C ASP A 33 -30.24 -10.65 -44.85
N LEU A 34 -30.72 -9.64 -45.57
CA LEU A 34 -29.97 -8.39 -45.78
C LEU A 34 -29.79 -7.62 -44.47
N ASP A 35 -30.82 -7.58 -43.63
CA ASP A 35 -30.82 -6.91 -42.33
C ASP A 35 -29.85 -7.62 -41.38
N SER A 36 -29.96 -8.94 -41.26
CA SER A 36 -29.04 -9.77 -40.47
C SER A 36 -27.57 -9.59 -40.89
N ARG A 37 -27.32 -9.50 -42.20
CA ARG A 37 -25.97 -9.26 -42.73
C ARG A 37 -25.47 -7.85 -42.50
N MET A 38 -26.36 -6.85 -42.53
CA MET A 38 -26.00 -5.47 -42.21
C MET A 38 -25.60 -5.34 -40.74
N GLU A 39 -26.38 -5.94 -39.83
CA GLU A 39 -26.05 -6.01 -38.40
C GLU A 39 -24.68 -6.69 -38.17
N ALA A 40 -24.42 -7.82 -38.85
CA ALA A 40 -23.14 -8.51 -38.74
C ALA A 40 -21.95 -7.68 -39.25
N MET A 41 -22.13 -6.91 -40.33
CA MET A 41 -21.10 -6.01 -40.86
C MET A 41 -20.84 -4.82 -39.92
N GLU A 42 -21.88 -4.26 -39.31
CA GLU A 42 -21.74 -3.21 -38.29
C GLU A 42 -21.00 -3.73 -37.05
N GLN A 43 -21.34 -4.94 -36.60
CA GLN A 43 -20.67 -5.59 -35.48
C GLN A 43 -19.20 -5.90 -35.79
N ALA A 44 -18.89 -6.39 -36.99
CA ALA A 44 -17.52 -6.63 -37.43
C ALA A 44 -16.70 -5.33 -37.45
N MET A 45 -17.27 -4.23 -37.97
CA MET A 45 -16.63 -2.92 -37.97
C MET A 45 -16.34 -2.43 -36.54
N LYS A 46 -17.31 -2.57 -35.64
CA LYS A 46 -17.15 -2.17 -34.23
C LYS A 46 -16.08 -3.00 -33.54
N SER A 47 -16.06 -4.31 -33.76
CA SER A 47 -15.09 -5.24 -33.16
C SER A 47 -13.67 -4.92 -33.64
N ALA A 48 -13.48 -4.75 -34.95
CA ALA A 48 -12.19 -4.43 -35.52
C ALA A 48 -11.61 -3.10 -34.98
N ASN A 49 -12.44 -2.05 -34.86
CA ASN A 49 -11.97 -0.78 -34.26
C ASN A 49 -11.74 -0.88 -32.75
N THR A 50 -12.47 -1.75 -32.05
CA THR A 50 -12.27 -2.01 -30.61
C THR A 50 -10.92 -2.70 -30.38
N ASP A 51 -10.59 -3.70 -31.20
CA ASP A 51 -9.30 -4.39 -31.15
C ASP A 51 -8.13 -3.46 -31.52
N ILE A 52 -8.30 -2.55 -32.50
CA ILE A 52 -7.27 -1.52 -32.80
C ILE A 52 -7.04 -0.61 -31.59
N ASP A 53 -8.10 -0.17 -30.91
CA ASP A 53 -7.96 0.64 -29.69
C ASP A 53 -7.26 -0.14 -28.57
N ALA A 54 -7.55 -1.45 -28.43
CA ALA A 54 -6.88 -2.31 -27.48
C ALA A 54 -5.38 -2.44 -27.79
N LEU A 55 -5.00 -2.70 -29.06
CA LEU A 55 -3.60 -2.74 -29.49
C LEU A 55 -2.85 -1.45 -29.13
N ARG A 56 -3.45 -0.29 -29.45
CA ARG A 56 -2.88 1.02 -29.09
C ARG A 56 -2.66 1.14 -27.59
N LYS A 57 -3.68 0.82 -26.78
CA LYS A 57 -3.60 0.89 -25.30
C LYS A 57 -2.55 -0.07 -24.73
N LEU A 58 -2.42 -1.27 -25.27
CA LEU A 58 -1.40 -2.24 -24.86
C LEU A 58 0.01 -1.71 -25.15
N VAL A 59 0.22 -1.12 -26.33
CA VAL A 59 1.49 -0.50 -26.71
C VAL A 59 1.78 0.74 -25.86
N ASP A 60 0.78 1.59 -25.59
CA ASP A 60 0.91 2.76 -24.71
C ASP A 60 1.26 2.33 -23.28
N ALA A 61 0.65 1.26 -22.77
CA ALA A 61 0.96 0.69 -21.45
C ALA A 61 2.42 0.22 -21.37
N LEU A 62 2.94 -0.45 -22.41
CA LEU A 62 4.34 -0.82 -22.50
C LEU A 62 5.27 0.40 -22.47
N GLN A 63 4.96 1.42 -23.26
CA GLN A 63 5.78 2.64 -23.32
C GLN A 63 5.82 3.37 -21.98
N LYS A 64 4.69 3.40 -21.26
CA LYS A 64 4.53 4.12 -20.00
C LYS A 64 4.86 3.27 -18.77
N ASN A 65 5.36 2.04 -18.95
CA ASN A 65 5.65 1.07 -17.88
C ASN A 65 4.43 0.82 -16.96
N VAL A 66 3.24 0.79 -17.55
CA VAL A 66 1.99 0.50 -16.84
C VAL A 66 1.79 -1.02 -16.77
N THR A 67 1.34 -1.52 -15.61
CA THR A 67 1.11 -2.96 -15.37
C THR A 67 -0.36 -3.33 -15.56
N VAL A 68 -0.66 -4.61 -15.78
CA VAL A 68 -2.02 -5.16 -15.82
C VAL A 68 -2.44 -5.56 -14.41
N THR A 69 -3.53 -5.00 -13.90
CA THR A 69 -4.09 -5.36 -12.59
C THR A 69 -5.07 -6.52 -12.68
N SER A 70 -5.79 -6.65 -13.80
CA SER A 70 -6.69 -7.78 -14.04
C SER A 70 -6.94 -8.03 -15.53
N VAL A 71 -7.23 -9.29 -15.86
CA VAL A 71 -7.78 -9.72 -17.16
C VAL A 71 -9.03 -10.54 -16.87
N VAL A 72 -10.19 -10.07 -17.33
CA VAL A 72 -11.48 -10.72 -17.13
C VAL A 72 -12.00 -11.20 -18.47
N LYS A 73 -12.27 -12.50 -18.61
CA LYS A 73 -12.95 -13.04 -19.78
C LYS A 73 -14.46 -12.78 -19.67
N ASN A 74 -15.03 -12.17 -20.70
CA ASN A 74 -16.45 -11.88 -20.86
C ASN A 74 -17.04 -12.74 -22.00
N ASN A 75 -18.35 -12.62 -22.23
CA ASN A 75 -19.03 -13.31 -23.35
C ASN A 75 -18.48 -12.90 -24.72
N ASP A 76 -18.02 -11.66 -24.85
CA ASP A 76 -17.61 -11.06 -26.12
C ASP A 76 -16.08 -10.81 -26.19
N GLY A 77 -15.27 -11.42 -25.30
CA GLY A 77 -13.81 -11.28 -25.31
C GLY A 77 -13.18 -11.07 -23.94
N TYR A 78 -12.25 -10.11 -23.82
CA TYR A 78 -11.52 -9.83 -22.58
C TYR A 78 -11.58 -8.35 -22.22
N THR A 79 -11.69 -8.05 -20.93
CA THR A 79 -11.43 -6.72 -20.37
C THR A 79 -10.12 -6.75 -19.60
N ILE A 80 -9.21 -5.85 -19.98
CA ILE A 80 -7.90 -5.66 -19.36
C ILE A 80 -7.98 -4.39 -18.54
N THR A 81 -7.62 -4.47 -17.26
CA THR A 81 -7.50 -3.30 -16.38
C THR A 81 -6.03 -3.02 -16.14
N PHE A 82 -5.63 -1.76 -16.29
CA PHE A 82 -4.27 -1.30 -16.11
C PHE A 82 -4.08 -0.60 -14.75
N SER A 83 -2.84 -0.51 -14.27
CA SER A 83 -2.52 0.10 -12.97
C SER A 83 -2.71 1.62 -12.93
N ASN A 84 -2.87 2.26 -14.09
CA ASN A 84 -3.25 3.67 -14.20
C ASN A 84 -4.78 3.89 -14.17
N GLY A 85 -5.58 2.82 -14.01
CA GLY A 85 -7.04 2.87 -14.00
C GLY A 85 -7.70 2.82 -15.37
N GLU A 86 -6.94 2.85 -16.47
CA GLU A 86 -7.49 2.68 -17.81
C GLU A 86 -7.87 1.22 -18.07
N THR A 87 -8.72 1.02 -19.09
CA THR A 87 -9.13 -0.31 -19.54
C THR A 87 -9.02 -0.46 -21.06
N ALA A 88 -8.68 -1.67 -21.49
CA ALA A 88 -8.77 -2.11 -22.88
C ALA A 88 -9.75 -3.28 -23.00
N THR A 89 -10.45 -3.35 -24.13
CA THR A 89 -11.36 -4.45 -24.44
C THR A 89 -10.88 -5.13 -25.70
N ILE A 90 -10.65 -6.44 -25.63
CA ILE A 90 -10.35 -7.30 -26.76
C ILE A 90 -11.62 -8.07 -27.08
N THR A 91 -11.96 -8.22 -28.36
CA THR A 91 -13.14 -8.99 -28.79
C THR A 91 -12.83 -10.49 -29.00
N ASP A 92 -13.76 -11.39 -28.68
CA ASP A 92 -13.65 -12.84 -28.96
C ASP A 92 -14.15 -13.12 -30.38
N GLY A 93 -13.23 -13.09 -31.35
CA GLY A 93 -13.53 -13.40 -32.74
C GLY A 93 -12.93 -14.72 -33.18
N LYS A 94 -13.52 -15.38 -34.20
CA LYS A 94 -12.83 -16.50 -34.87
C LYS A 94 -11.72 -15.95 -35.77
N ASN A 95 -10.69 -16.77 -36.03
CA ASN A 95 -9.54 -16.41 -36.86
C ASN A 95 -9.96 -15.65 -38.13
N GLY A 96 -9.47 -14.41 -38.25
CA GLY A 96 -9.86 -13.42 -39.25
C GLY A 96 -9.41 -13.77 -40.66
N ILE A 97 -10.24 -14.53 -41.38
CA ILE A 97 -10.05 -14.74 -42.81
C ILE A 97 -10.68 -13.59 -43.61
N ASP A 98 -11.68 -12.88 -43.06
CA ASP A 98 -12.51 -11.91 -43.79
C ASP A 98 -12.39 -10.43 -43.32
N ALA A 99 -11.47 -10.14 -42.38
CA ALA A 99 -11.12 -8.78 -41.93
C ALA A 99 -9.69 -8.37 -42.31
N PRO A 100 -9.41 -7.06 -42.45
CA PRO A 100 -8.04 -6.58 -42.65
C PRO A 100 -7.13 -6.99 -41.50
N ALA A 101 -6.00 -7.64 -41.81
CA ALA A 101 -5.00 -8.09 -40.84
C ALA A 101 -4.15 -6.92 -40.30
N VAL A 102 -4.79 -5.98 -39.59
CA VAL A 102 -4.13 -4.88 -38.88
C VAL A 102 -3.49 -5.42 -37.60
N SER A 103 -2.25 -5.05 -37.35
CA SER A 103 -1.47 -5.51 -36.19
C SER A 103 -0.40 -4.46 -35.82
N VAL A 104 0.47 -4.79 -34.87
CA VAL A 104 1.63 -4.00 -34.49
C VAL A 104 2.90 -4.84 -34.46
N LYS A 105 4.02 -4.25 -34.88
CA LYS A 105 5.33 -4.91 -34.87
C LYS A 105 6.39 -3.97 -34.33
N LYS A 106 7.29 -4.51 -33.50
CA LYS A 106 8.47 -3.81 -33.01
C LYS A 106 9.55 -3.77 -34.10
N ASP A 107 10.09 -2.59 -34.37
CA ASP A 107 11.17 -2.38 -35.34
C ASP A 107 12.54 -2.33 -34.65
N ASP A 108 13.62 -2.24 -35.42
CA ASP A 108 15.01 -2.25 -34.93
C ASP A 108 15.35 -1.06 -34.01
N ASP A 109 14.59 0.03 -34.08
CA ASP A 109 14.69 1.20 -33.19
C ASP A 109 14.05 0.98 -31.80
N GLY A 110 13.46 -0.19 -31.58
CA GLY A 110 12.77 -0.54 -30.35
C GLY A 110 11.35 0.03 -30.23
N LEU A 111 10.83 0.67 -31.27
CA LEU A 111 9.50 1.27 -31.32
C LEU A 111 8.49 0.33 -32.00
N TYR A 112 7.23 0.40 -31.58
CA TYR A 112 6.13 -0.34 -32.21
C TYR A 112 5.50 0.49 -33.34
N TYR A 113 5.22 -0.16 -34.46
CA TYR A 113 4.62 0.42 -35.66
C TYR A 113 3.40 -0.38 -36.11
N TRP A 114 2.43 0.29 -36.71
CA TRP A 114 1.26 -0.37 -37.29
C TRP A 114 1.63 -1.16 -38.54
N THR A 115 1.07 -2.35 -38.66
CA THR A 115 1.27 -3.24 -39.80
C THR A 115 -0.06 -3.67 -40.42
N LEU A 116 -0.02 -3.98 -41.70
CA LEU A 116 -1.13 -4.56 -42.45
C LEU A 116 -0.62 -5.81 -43.18
N GLY A 117 -1.20 -6.97 -42.89
CA GLY A 117 -0.75 -8.24 -43.48
C GLY A 117 0.72 -8.57 -43.15
N GLY A 118 1.19 -8.14 -41.98
CA GLY A 118 2.58 -8.32 -41.52
C GLY A 118 3.59 -7.29 -42.01
N GLU A 119 3.21 -6.42 -42.96
CA GLU A 119 4.07 -5.37 -43.52
C GLU A 119 3.81 -4.00 -42.86
N PHE A 120 4.83 -3.16 -42.72
CA PHE A 120 4.68 -1.82 -42.13
C PHE A 120 3.77 -0.92 -42.98
N ILE A 121 2.83 -0.23 -42.33
CA ILE A 121 2.02 0.78 -43.00
C ILE A 121 2.87 2.04 -43.21
N LEU A 122 2.91 2.52 -44.45
CA LEU A 122 3.66 3.71 -44.86
C LEU A 122 2.73 4.85 -45.28
N VAL A 123 3.02 6.07 -44.80
CA VAL A 123 2.41 7.32 -45.26
C VAL A 123 3.54 8.24 -45.68
N ASP A 124 3.50 8.71 -46.94
CA ASP A 124 4.57 9.52 -47.55
C ASP A 124 5.98 8.91 -47.44
N GLY A 125 6.06 7.57 -47.39
CA GLY A 125 7.32 6.82 -47.27
C GLY A 125 7.79 6.56 -45.84
N GLU A 126 7.08 7.08 -44.83
CA GLU A 126 7.42 6.95 -43.41
C GLU A 126 6.51 5.93 -42.69
N LYS A 127 7.08 5.16 -41.74
CA LYS A 127 6.33 4.17 -40.94
C LYS A 127 5.43 4.86 -39.92
N ILE A 128 4.21 4.35 -39.70
CA ILE A 128 3.30 4.89 -38.68
C ILE A 128 3.55 4.24 -37.32
N LYS A 129 3.96 5.02 -36.33
CA LYS A 129 4.14 4.56 -34.94
C LYS A 129 2.80 4.15 -34.31
N ALA A 130 2.83 3.05 -33.56
CA ALA A 130 1.70 2.55 -32.76
C ALA A 130 1.70 3.07 -31.33
N GLN A 131 2.56 4.04 -31.01
CA GLN A 131 2.78 4.57 -29.67
C GLN A 131 2.90 6.10 -29.69
N GLY A 132 2.43 6.76 -28.62
CA GLY A 132 2.45 8.22 -28.46
C GLY A 132 1.06 8.87 -28.58
N GLU A 133 0.91 10.07 -28.00
CA GLU A 133 -0.36 10.83 -28.05
C GLU A 133 -0.59 11.47 -29.43
N ASP A 134 -1.87 11.69 -29.75
CA ASP A 134 -2.37 12.32 -30.97
C ASP A 134 -1.68 13.69 -31.21
N GLY A 135 -0.66 13.70 -32.06
CA GLY A 135 -0.03 14.90 -32.58
C GLY A 135 -0.63 15.31 -33.92
N ALA A 136 -0.41 16.57 -34.32
CA ALA A 136 -0.81 17.06 -35.65
C ALA A 136 -0.28 16.14 -36.78
N PRO A 137 -0.96 16.10 -37.96
CA PRO A 137 -0.56 15.23 -39.07
C PRO A 137 0.92 15.39 -39.43
N GLY A 138 1.65 14.27 -39.45
CA GLY A 138 3.07 14.23 -39.81
C GLY A 138 4.06 14.21 -38.64
N ALA A 139 3.62 14.10 -37.38
CA ALA A 139 4.55 14.09 -36.24
C ALA A 139 4.38 12.98 -35.18
N SER A 140 3.22 12.34 -35.01
CA SER A 140 3.01 11.19 -34.09
C SER A 140 1.65 10.50 -34.30
N ALA A 141 1.48 9.34 -33.66
CA ALA A 141 0.52 8.25 -33.88
C ALA A 141 -0.91 8.65 -34.22
N VAL A 142 -1.44 8.09 -35.32
CA VAL A 142 -2.88 8.02 -35.58
C VAL A 142 -3.21 6.54 -35.68
N ALA A 143 -3.99 6.00 -34.74
CA ALA A 143 -4.46 4.63 -34.84
C ALA A 143 -5.30 4.46 -36.11
N PRO A 144 -5.08 3.40 -36.91
CA PRO A 144 -5.91 3.11 -38.06
C PRO A 144 -7.39 3.05 -37.68
N LYS A 145 -8.27 3.50 -38.56
CA LYS A 145 -9.71 3.28 -38.43
C LYS A 145 -10.18 2.43 -39.58
N LEU A 146 -11.08 1.49 -39.29
CA LEU A 146 -11.68 0.63 -40.30
C LEU A 146 -13.16 0.97 -40.47
N ARG A 147 -13.64 0.93 -41.71
CA ARG A 147 -15.07 0.97 -42.04
C ARG A 147 -15.35 0.06 -43.22
N ILE A 148 -16.63 -0.12 -43.50
CA ILE A 148 -17.12 -0.88 -44.65
C ILE A 148 -17.85 0.12 -45.56
N ASP A 149 -17.46 0.16 -46.82
CA ASP A 149 -18.19 0.87 -47.87
C ASP A 149 -19.54 0.18 -48.07
N THR A 150 -20.64 0.89 -47.79
CA THR A 150 -22.00 0.33 -47.81
C THR A 150 -22.49 0.00 -49.22
N GLN A 151 -21.86 0.53 -50.27
CA GLN A 151 -22.20 0.25 -51.66
C GLN A 151 -21.43 -0.96 -52.20
N THR A 152 -20.12 -1.00 -51.95
CA THR A 152 -19.24 -2.06 -52.49
C THR A 152 -19.07 -3.24 -51.55
N LYS A 153 -19.42 -3.08 -50.28
CA LYS A 153 -19.21 -4.03 -49.18
C LYS A 153 -17.73 -4.32 -48.92
N GLU A 154 -16.84 -3.42 -49.36
CA GLU A 154 -15.40 -3.54 -49.18
C GLU A 154 -14.93 -2.80 -47.93
N TRP A 155 -13.93 -3.36 -47.25
CA TRP A 155 -13.23 -2.70 -46.17
C TRP A 155 -12.46 -1.49 -46.68
N GLU A 156 -12.51 -0.41 -45.91
CA GLU A 156 -11.71 0.79 -46.10
C GLU A 156 -10.94 1.12 -44.82
N MET A 157 -9.70 1.55 -44.97
CA MET A 157 -8.85 1.98 -43.86
C MET A 157 -8.53 3.47 -43.96
N SER A 158 -8.54 4.13 -42.81
CA SER A 158 -8.05 5.49 -42.64
C SER A 158 -6.87 5.50 -41.69
N VAL A 159 -5.82 6.24 -42.06
CA VAL A 159 -4.60 6.44 -41.26
C VAL A 159 -4.40 7.90 -40.85
N ASP A 160 -5.42 8.74 -41.08
CA ASP A 160 -5.40 10.19 -40.83
C ASP A 160 -6.57 10.66 -39.94
N GLY A 161 -7.10 9.73 -39.15
CA GLY A 161 -8.14 9.99 -38.15
C GLY A 161 -9.56 9.93 -38.71
N GLY A 162 -9.73 9.42 -39.94
CA GLY A 162 -11.01 9.29 -40.62
C GLY A 162 -11.24 10.34 -41.72
N LYS A 163 -10.22 11.13 -42.10
CA LYS A 163 -10.37 12.19 -43.11
C LYS A 163 -10.34 11.61 -44.52
N THR A 164 -9.43 10.67 -44.78
CA THR A 164 -9.35 9.92 -46.04
C THR A 164 -9.44 8.42 -45.79
N TRP A 165 -9.95 7.70 -46.79
CA TRP A 165 -10.26 6.28 -46.72
C TRP A 165 -9.73 5.58 -47.97
N THR A 166 -8.98 4.50 -47.77
CA THR A 166 -8.37 3.70 -48.84
C THR A 166 -9.02 2.32 -48.87
N LYS A 167 -9.43 1.86 -50.06
CA LYS A 167 -10.02 0.54 -50.25
C LYS A 167 -8.98 -0.55 -50.06
N MET A 168 -9.34 -1.57 -49.28
CA MET A 168 -8.44 -2.66 -48.90
C MET A 168 -8.52 -3.86 -49.86
N GLY A 169 -9.53 -3.89 -50.74
CA GLY A 169 -9.77 -5.00 -51.67
C GLY A 169 -10.32 -6.27 -51.01
N VAL A 170 -10.66 -6.21 -49.71
CA VAL A 170 -11.28 -7.29 -48.94
C VAL A 170 -12.75 -6.97 -48.77
N LYS A 171 -13.65 -7.91 -49.10
CA LYS A 171 -15.09 -7.76 -48.90
C LYS A 171 -15.48 -8.28 -47.52
N ALA A 172 -16.32 -7.53 -46.82
CA ALA A 172 -16.91 -7.97 -45.57
C ALA A 172 -18.05 -8.97 -45.86
N GLU A 173 -17.86 -10.24 -45.48
CA GLU A 173 -18.90 -11.27 -45.66
C GLU A 173 -19.88 -11.39 -44.48
N GLY A 174 -19.55 -10.78 -43.34
CA GLY A 174 -20.42 -10.71 -42.15
C GLY A 174 -20.68 -12.08 -41.51
N LYS A 175 -19.74 -13.02 -41.60
CA LYS A 175 -19.98 -14.43 -41.23
C LYS A 175 -19.51 -14.86 -39.86
N ASP A 176 -18.69 -14.09 -39.16
CA ASP A 176 -18.36 -14.22 -37.74
C ASP A 176 -17.60 -12.93 -37.37
N GLY A 177 -17.63 -12.52 -36.10
CA GLY A 177 -16.79 -11.40 -35.65
C GLY A 177 -15.32 -11.80 -35.78
N ASP A 178 -14.54 -11.06 -36.57
CA ASP A 178 -13.11 -11.28 -36.74
C ASP A 178 -12.34 -10.53 -35.64
N SER A 179 -11.45 -11.21 -34.90
CA SER A 179 -10.58 -10.57 -33.91
C SER A 179 -9.14 -10.45 -34.41
N MET A 180 -8.46 -9.38 -34.00
CA MET A 180 -7.03 -9.16 -34.22
C MET A 180 -6.16 -9.92 -33.19
N PHE A 181 -6.78 -10.56 -32.20
CA PHE A 181 -6.12 -11.32 -31.16
C PHE A 181 -6.43 -12.81 -31.29
N GLU A 182 -5.40 -13.65 -31.20
CA GLU A 182 -5.54 -15.10 -31.15
C GLU A 182 -5.87 -15.58 -29.73
N SER A 183 -5.20 -15.02 -28.72
CA SER A 183 -5.41 -15.42 -27.33
C SER A 183 -4.87 -14.42 -26.31
N VAL A 184 -5.39 -14.52 -25.08
CA VAL A 184 -4.84 -13.85 -23.89
C VAL A 184 -4.50 -14.93 -22.87
N ASP A 185 -3.24 -14.96 -22.42
CA ASP A 185 -2.73 -15.93 -21.45
C ASP A 185 -2.14 -15.22 -20.24
N THR A 186 -2.72 -15.49 -19.07
CA THR A 186 -2.23 -15.07 -17.75
C THR A 186 -1.87 -16.27 -16.86
N ALA A 187 -2.08 -17.49 -17.35
CA ALA A 187 -1.97 -18.72 -16.59
C ALA A 187 -0.60 -19.38 -16.77
N SER A 188 -0.07 -19.43 -17.99
CA SER A 188 1.21 -20.09 -18.26
C SER A 188 2.41 -19.28 -17.75
N ASN A 189 2.26 -17.96 -17.65
CA ASN A 189 3.25 -17.06 -17.07
C ASN A 189 2.55 -16.08 -16.11
N PRO A 190 2.37 -16.43 -14.82
CA PRO A 190 1.62 -15.60 -13.88
C PRO A 190 2.27 -14.23 -13.59
N GLY A 191 3.48 -13.98 -14.10
CA GLY A 191 4.11 -12.67 -14.05
C GLY A 191 3.68 -11.71 -15.16
N PHE A 192 3.06 -12.20 -16.23
CA PHE A 192 2.72 -11.40 -17.40
C PHE A 192 1.32 -11.73 -17.93
N ALA A 193 0.62 -10.72 -18.43
CA ALA A 193 -0.46 -10.90 -19.38
C ALA A 193 0.15 -10.95 -20.79
N VAL A 194 0.04 -12.12 -21.43
CA VAL A 194 0.56 -12.37 -22.77
C VAL A 194 -0.59 -12.29 -23.77
N PHE A 195 -0.53 -11.32 -24.68
CA PHE A 195 -1.49 -11.12 -25.75
C PHE A 195 -0.88 -11.62 -27.06
N THR A 196 -1.44 -12.70 -27.62
CA THR A 196 -1.01 -13.24 -28.91
C THR A 196 -1.91 -12.65 -30.00
N LEU A 197 -1.30 -12.05 -31.02
CA LEU A 197 -1.98 -11.41 -32.15
C LEU A 197 -2.26 -12.44 -33.25
N ALA A 198 -3.25 -12.17 -34.11
CA ALA A 198 -3.65 -13.09 -35.17
C ALA A 198 -2.55 -13.37 -36.22
N ASP A 199 -1.54 -12.49 -36.32
CA ASP A 199 -0.34 -12.68 -37.16
C ASP A 199 0.79 -13.46 -36.45
N GLY A 200 0.57 -13.93 -35.22
CA GLY A 200 1.53 -14.63 -34.38
C GLY A 200 2.43 -13.70 -33.54
N GLY A 201 2.30 -12.38 -33.67
CA GLY A 201 2.98 -11.40 -32.82
C GLY A 201 2.57 -11.56 -31.35
N LYS A 202 3.46 -11.16 -30.42
CA LYS A 202 3.17 -11.19 -28.97
C LYS A 202 3.45 -9.84 -28.33
N ILE A 203 2.54 -9.46 -27.43
CA ILE A 203 2.69 -8.31 -26.53
C ILE A 203 2.62 -8.85 -25.10
N GLU A 204 3.62 -8.56 -24.27
CA GLU A 204 3.71 -9.06 -22.89
C GLU A 204 3.75 -7.89 -21.91
N ILE A 205 2.73 -7.76 -21.06
CA ILE A 205 2.65 -6.69 -20.06
C ILE A 205 2.71 -7.32 -18.65
N PRO A 206 3.56 -6.84 -17.73
CA PRO A 206 3.62 -7.41 -16.38
C PRO A 206 2.30 -7.28 -15.64
N MET A 207 1.97 -8.30 -14.86
CA MET A 207 0.87 -8.21 -13.89
C MET A 207 1.29 -7.33 -12.70
N GLN A 208 0.35 -6.59 -12.10
CA GLN A 208 0.61 -5.88 -10.86
C GLN A 208 0.98 -6.89 -9.76
N GLY A 209 2.09 -6.65 -9.06
CA GLY A 209 2.63 -7.63 -8.09
C GLY A 209 3.13 -8.94 -8.72
N ALA A 210 3.41 -8.95 -10.04
CA ALA A 210 4.14 -10.02 -10.72
C ALA A 210 5.58 -10.15 -10.22
N LEU A 211 6.21 -9.00 -10.05
CA LEU A 211 7.60 -8.86 -9.64
C LEU A 211 7.60 -8.29 -8.22
N SER A 212 8.04 -9.09 -7.26
CA SER A 212 8.19 -8.64 -5.87
C SER A 212 9.43 -9.27 -5.25
N ILE A 213 10.00 -8.55 -4.30
CA ILE A 213 11.05 -9.04 -3.43
C ILE A 213 10.79 -8.48 -2.03
N ALA A 214 11.01 -9.30 -1.02
CA ALA A 214 10.93 -8.94 0.39
C ALA A 214 12.06 -9.65 1.16
N ILE A 215 12.51 -9.03 2.25
CA ILE A 215 13.47 -9.60 3.19
C ILE A 215 12.70 -9.86 4.49
N SER A 216 12.98 -10.98 5.16
CA SER A 216 12.26 -11.41 6.37
C SER A 216 12.45 -10.51 7.59
N ALA A 217 13.24 -9.44 7.48
CA ALA A 217 13.50 -8.47 8.53
C ALA A 217 13.73 -7.09 7.90
N LYS A 218 13.36 -6.04 8.63
CA LYS A 218 13.65 -4.64 8.27
C LYS A 218 15.01 -4.18 8.77
N ASN A 219 15.40 -4.67 9.95
CA ASN A 219 16.64 -4.34 10.61
C ASN A 219 17.49 -5.61 10.81
N GLY A 220 18.74 -5.57 10.38
CA GLY A 220 19.79 -6.51 10.74
C GLY A 220 20.71 -5.85 11.74
N ILE A 221 20.60 -6.26 13.01
CA ILE A 221 21.44 -5.76 14.10
C ILE A 221 22.57 -6.74 14.32
N PHE A 222 23.81 -6.28 14.26
CA PHE A 222 24.99 -7.12 14.32
C PHE A 222 25.95 -6.71 15.43
N VAL A 223 26.66 -7.69 15.97
CA VAL A 223 27.97 -7.48 16.59
C VAL A 223 29.04 -7.46 15.48
N TYR A 224 30.13 -6.71 15.66
CA TYR A 224 31.24 -6.73 14.71
C TYR A 224 31.70 -8.16 14.36
N ASP A 225 32.07 -8.38 13.10
CA ASP A 225 32.43 -9.68 12.50
C ASP A 225 31.31 -10.76 12.49
N GLU A 226 30.12 -10.46 13.01
CA GLU A 226 29.01 -11.40 13.03
C GLU A 226 28.49 -11.69 11.62
N LYS A 227 28.06 -12.93 11.42
CA LYS A 227 27.31 -13.37 10.24
C LYS A 227 25.86 -13.68 10.64
N GLN A 228 24.91 -13.08 9.93
CA GLN A 228 23.48 -13.41 10.03
C GLN A 228 22.93 -13.84 8.67
N THR A 229 21.78 -14.50 8.67
CA THR A 229 21.09 -14.94 7.47
C THR A 229 19.62 -14.61 7.56
N PHE A 230 19.10 -13.96 6.53
CA PHE A 230 17.70 -13.58 6.37
C PHE A 230 17.09 -14.35 5.21
N THR A 231 15.77 -14.51 5.24
CA THR A 231 15.04 -15.14 4.13
C THR A 231 14.61 -14.07 3.12
N ILE A 232 14.80 -14.35 1.85
CA ILE A 232 14.29 -13.57 0.73
C ILE A 232 13.05 -14.27 0.20
N GLU A 233 11.96 -13.52 0.09
CA GLU A 233 10.77 -13.93 -0.65
C GLU A 233 10.76 -13.17 -1.97
N SER A 234 10.76 -13.89 -3.09
CA SER A 234 10.73 -13.27 -4.42
C SER A 234 9.72 -13.95 -5.32
N LYS A 235 9.02 -13.14 -6.12
CA LYS A 235 8.10 -13.60 -7.15
C LYS A 235 8.49 -12.96 -8.47
N GLY A 236 8.57 -13.77 -9.53
CA GLY A 236 8.85 -13.29 -10.89
C GLY A 236 10.25 -12.71 -11.12
N VAL A 237 11.18 -12.85 -10.16
CA VAL A 237 12.56 -12.34 -10.28
C VAL A 237 13.43 -13.32 -11.07
N GLU A 238 13.99 -12.88 -12.20
CA GLU A 238 14.91 -13.68 -13.03
C GLU A 238 16.38 -13.44 -12.67
N ARG A 239 16.71 -12.20 -12.26
CA ARG A 239 18.05 -11.76 -11.90
C ARG A 239 18.00 -10.89 -10.67
N MET A 240 19.02 -10.98 -9.82
CA MET A 240 19.13 -10.17 -8.62
C MET A 240 20.51 -9.54 -8.51
N THR A 241 20.56 -8.30 -8.06
CA THR A 241 21.78 -7.58 -7.67
C THR A 241 21.56 -6.92 -6.32
N TRP A 242 22.63 -6.48 -5.67
CA TRP A 242 22.52 -5.78 -4.40
C TRP A 242 23.56 -4.69 -4.23
N THR A 243 23.22 -3.70 -3.42
CA THR A 243 24.14 -2.71 -2.86
C THR A 243 24.34 -2.99 -1.37
N LYS A 244 25.40 -2.43 -0.80
CA LYS A 244 25.70 -2.58 0.62
C LYS A 244 26.62 -1.44 1.07
N PRO A 245 26.67 -1.12 2.37
CA PRO A 245 27.64 -0.17 2.89
C PRO A 245 29.08 -0.71 2.80
N ASP A 246 30.05 0.18 2.92
CA ASP A 246 31.47 -0.15 2.85
C ASP A 246 31.89 -1.03 4.04
N GLY A 247 32.71 -2.04 3.77
CA GLY A 247 33.17 -3.02 4.78
C GLY A 247 32.22 -4.19 5.05
N TRP A 248 30.92 -4.06 4.75
CA TRP A 248 29.95 -5.17 4.85
C TRP A 248 30.18 -6.22 3.78
N LYS A 249 29.78 -7.47 4.02
CA LYS A 249 29.76 -8.52 2.99
C LYS A 249 28.36 -9.07 2.84
N VAL A 250 27.92 -9.25 1.60
CA VAL A 250 26.58 -9.74 1.28
C VAL A 250 26.69 -10.81 0.21
N SER A 251 25.99 -11.92 0.41
CA SER A 251 25.84 -12.99 -0.58
C SER A 251 24.42 -13.54 -0.56
N VAL A 252 23.89 -13.82 -1.74
CA VAL A 252 22.57 -14.44 -1.92
C VAL A 252 22.74 -15.83 -2.53
N GLU A 253 22.21 -16.86 -1.85
CA GLU A 253 22.18 -18.23 -2.33
C GLU A 253 20.75 -18.78 -2.24
N GLY A 254 20.09 -18.98 -3.39
CA GLY A 254 18.66 -19.29 -3.42
C GLY A 254 17.85 -18.19 -2.73
N ASN A 255 17.09 -18.55 -1.69
CA ASN A 255 16.29 -17.63 -0.90
C ASN A 255 17.01 -17.13 0.38
N ALA A 256 18.31 -17.39 0.53
CA ALA A 256 19.06 -16.98 1.71
C ALA A 256 19.91 -15.73 1.43
N LEU A 257 19.61 -14.63 2.12
CA LEU A 257 20.46 -13.45 2.21
C LEU A 257 21.44 -13.62 3.37
N THR A 258 22.72 -13.86 3.10
CA THR A 258 23.76 -13.86 4.13
C THR A 258 24.45 -12.50 4.19
N VAL A 259 24.51 -11.93 5.38
CA VAL A 259 25.18 -10.65 5.67
C VAL A 259 26.25 -10.87 6.72
N VAL A 260 27.43 -10.29 6.51
CA VAL A 260 28.52 -10.27 7.49
C VAL A 260 28.86 -8.83 7.81
N ALA A 261 28.80 -8.50 9.10
CA ALA A 261 29.18 -7.20 9.63
C ALA A 261 30.67 -6.92 9.43
N PRO A 262 31.08 -5.64 9.34
CA PRO A 262 32.48 -5.28 9.24
C PRO A 262 33.26 -5.68 10.49
N ALA A 263 34.56 -5.86 10.33
CA ALA A 263 35.46 -6.08 11.45
C ALA A 263 35.62 -4.81 12.28
N LYS A 264 35.63 -4.92 13.62
CA LYS A 264 35.75 -3.76 14.52
C LYS A 264 36.98 -2.89 14.23
N ALA A 265 38.09 -3.53 13.84
CA ALA A 265 39.35 -2.85 13.55
C ALA A 265 39.36 -2.12 12.19
N ASN A 266 38.34 -2.28 11.35
CA ASN A 266 38.29 -1.66 10.02
C ASN A 266 37.77 -0.22 10.11
N SER A 267 38.69 0.74 10.20
CA SER A 267 38.38 2.18 10.30
C SER A 267 37.76 2.80 9.04
N TYR A 268 37.69 2.06 7.93
CA TYR A 268 37.06 2.51 6.68
C TYR A 268 35.65 1.96 6.48
N ALA A 269 35.20 1.03 7.34
CA ALA A 269 33.86 0.46 7.23
C ALA A 269 32.81 1.42 7.77
N GLU A 270 31.65 1.44 7.12
CA GLU A 270 30.45 2.06 7.66
C GLU A 270 29.86 1.14 8.72
N THR A 271 29.53 1.69 9.89
CA THR A 271 28.94 0.91 11.00
C THR A 271 27.43 0.76 10.87
N GLU A 272 26.80 1.50 9.96
CA GLU A 272 25.37 1.44 9.68
C GLU A 272 25.11 1.77 8.20
N GLY A 273 23.93 1.43 7.70
CA GLY A 273 23.48 1.80 6.36
C GLY A 273 22.44 0.84 5.81
N VAL A 274 22.26 0.84 4.49
CA VAL A 274 21.21 0.05 3.82
C VAL A 274 21.83 -0.97 2.87
N ILE A 275 21.38 -2.22 3.00
CA ILE A 275 21.55 -3.24 1.96
C ILE A 275 20.28 -3.24 1.12
N ALA A 276 20.37 -2.85 -0.15
CA ALA A 276 19.24 -2.93 -1.08
C ALA A 276 19.39 -4.15 -1.99
N LEU A 277 18.40 -5.03 -2.01
CA LEU A 277 18.25 -6.10 -2.98
C LEU A 277 17.37 -5.62 -4.13
N ILE A 278 17.87 -5.71 -5.36
CA ILE A 278 17.16 -5.30 -6.57
C ILE A 278 16.89 -6.55 -7.41
N GLY A 279 15.63 -6.95 -7.46
CA GLY A 279 15.14 -8.02 -8.33
C GLY A 279 14.77 -7.48 -9.71
N MET A 280 15.08 -8.22 -10.76
CA MET A 280 14.86 -7.83 -12.15
C MET A 280 14.28 -8.98 -12.98
N ALA A 281 13.41 -8.63 -13.93
CA ALA A 281 12.89 -9.52 -14.97
C ALA A 281 12.64 -8.72 -16.24
N GLY A 282 13.29 -9.09 -17.35
CA GLY A 282 13.32 -8.26 -18.56
C GLY A 282 13.77 -6.81 -18.27
N ASN A 283 12.89 -5.83 -18.54
CA ASN A 283 13.12 -4.40 -18.31
C ASN A 283 12.53 -3.88 -16.99
N PHE A 284 11.98 -4.77 -16.14
CA PHE A 284 11.31 -4.40 -14.90
C PHE A 284 12.20 -4.69 -13.69
N SER A 285 12.03 -3.91 -12.61
CA SER A 285 12.74 -4.11 -11.36
C SER A 285 11.85 -3.88 -10.13
N CYS A 286 12.19 -4.55 -9.02
CA CYS A 286 11.63 -4.35 -7.69
C CYS A 286 12.77 -4.27 -6.67
N MET A 287 12.50 -3.73 -5.48
CA MET A 287 13.52 -3.54 -4.45
C MET A 287 13.00 -3.89 -3.07
N ALA A 288 13.89 -4.48 -2.25
CA ALA A 288 13.72 -4.63 -0.81
C ALA A 288 14.97 -4.12 -0.10
N GLU A 289 14.79 -3.56 1.08
CA GLU A 289 15.86 -2.95 1.86
C GLU A 289 15.98 -3.63 3.22
N LEU A 290 17.21 -3.76 3.69
CA LEU A 290 17.56 -4.17 5.04
C LEU A 290 18.45 -3.07 5.62
N GLN A 291 17.94 -2.37 6.63
CA GLN A 291 18.75 -1.48 7.46
C GLN A 291 19.71 -2.33 8.27
N VAL A 292 20.99 -1.99 8.28
CA VAL A 292 22.00 -2.74 9.03
C VAL A 292 22.79 -1.84 9.96
N SER A 293 23.14 -2.37 11.14
CA SER A 293 24.04 -1.70 12.08
C SER A 293 24.97 -2.71 12.74
N ALA A 294 26.19 -2.28 13.06
CA ALA A 294 27.21 -3.08 13.72
C ALA A 294 27.78 -2.35 14.94
N ALA A 295 27.71 -2.99 16.09
CA ALA A 295 28.20 -2.47 17.37
C ALA A 295 28.92 -3.56 18.20
N ASP A 296 29.25 -3.24 19.46
CA ASP A 296 29.89 -4.18 20.38
C ASP A 296 28.91 -5.20 20.99
N THR A 297 27.62 -4.90 20.93
CA THR A 297 26.48 -5.68 21.42
C THR A 297 25.36 -5.55 20.41
N HIS A 298 24.43 -6.51 20.38
CA HIS A 298 23.17 -6.25 19.69
C HIS A 298 22.45 -5.14 20.44
N SER A 299 22.20 -4.02 19.76
CA SER A 299 21.57 -2.85 20.36
C SER A 299 20.65 -2.19 19.36
N TYR A 300 19.42 -1.88 19.77
CA TYR A 300 18.46 -1.14 18.95
C TYR A 300 17.67 -0.16 19.81
N THR A 301 17.44 1.03 19.27
CA THR A 301 16.60 2.06 19.90
C THR A 301 15.26 2.10 19.20
N VAL A 302 14.20 1.81 19.94
CA VAL A 302 12.83 1.96 19.47
C VAL A 302 12.44 3.43 19.60
N THR A 303 12.15 4.07 18.45
CA THR A 303 11.79 5.50 18.35
C THR A 303 10.29 5.71 18.12
N PHE A 304 9.52 4.64 17.93
CA PHE A 304 8.07 4.68 17.65
C PHE A 304 7.70 5.44 16.35
N GLU A 305 8.62 5.46 15.39
CA GLU A 305 8.47 6.18 14.12
C GLU A 305 8.29 5.27 12.91
N GLY A 306 7.65 5.80 11.87
CA GLY A 306 7.48 5.13 10.59
C GLY A 306 6.14 4.40 10.43
N SER A 307 5.97 3.74 9.30
CA SER A 307 4.67 3.18 8.88
C SER A 307 4.11 2.12 9.83
N ASP A 308 4.99 1.41 10.55
CA ASP A 308 4.60 0.32 11.46
C ASP A 308 3.92 0.86 12.72
N TRP A 309 4.27 2.08 13.10
CA TRP A 309 3.71 2.74 14.26
C TRP A 309 2.47 3.56 13.93
N ALA A 310 2.27 3.90 12.65
CA ALA A 310 1.18 4.75 12.19
C ALA A 310 -0.21 4.25 12.68
N GLU A 311 -0.48 2.95 12.63
CA GLU A 311 -1.77 2.41 13.10
C GLU A 311 -1.96 2.51 14.64
N TRP A 312 -0.86 2.61 15.39
CA TRP A 312 -0.87 2.65 16.85
C TRP A 312 -0.91 4.07 17.41
N VAL A 313 -0.51 5.08 16.63
CA VAL A 313 -0.44 6.46 17.12
C VAL A 313 -1.84 6.95 17.51
N ALA A 314 -1.99 7.35 18.77
CA ALA A 314 -3.24 7.85 19.33
C ALA A 314 -3.81 9.09 18.61
N CYS A 315 -3.01 9.78 17.77
CA CYS A 315 -3.49 10.88 16.93
C CYS A 315 -4.30 10.43 15.71
N ASN A 316 -4.20 9.15 15.32
CA ASN A 316 -4.96 8.56 14.21
C ASN A 316 -6.32 7.99 14.65
N TYR A 317 -6.68 8.16 15.91
CA TYR A 317 -7.97 7.74 16.46
C TYR A 317 -8.89 8.96 16.60
N ASP A 318 -10.10 8.97 15.99
CA ASP A 318 -11.06 10.11 15.96
C ASP A 318 -11.56 10.50 17.37
N PRO A 319 -10.98 11.56 17.97
CA PRO A 319 -11.00 11.81 19.41
C PRO A 319 -11.63 13.18 19.70
N GLU A 320 -12.96 13.32 19.64
CA GLU A 320 -13.57 14.57 20.13
C GLU A 320 -13.32 14.84 21.65
N LYS A 321 -12.58 13.95 22.35
CA LYS A 321 -12.26 13.99 23.78
C LYS A 321 -10.92 13.26 24.03
N TYR A 322 -9.83 14.01 24.25
CA TYR A 322 -8.48 13.45 24.32
C TYR A 322 -8.14 13.01 25.75
N SER A 323 -8.11 11.72 26.03
CA SER A 323 -7.45 11.23 27.25
C SER A 323 -7.11 9.77 27.10
N THR A 324 -6.02 9.31 27.72
CA THR A 324 -5.73 7.88 27.89
C THR A 324 -6.96 7.09 28.37
N THR A 325 -7.82 7.73 29.19
CA THR A 325 -9.03 7.13 29.75
C THR A 325 -10.18 6.93 28.75
N GLN A 326 -10.10 7.58 27.59
CA GLN A 326 -11.13 7.60 26.55
C GLN A 326 -10.73 6.84 25.28
N LEU A 327 -9.46 6.43 25.16
CA LEU A 327 -8.92 5.67 24.02
C LEU A 327 -9.42 4.20 23.92
N GLY A 328 -10.45 3.81 24.69
CA GLY A 328 -11.13 2.53 24.52
C GLY A 328 -10.54 1.37 25.34
N SER A 329 -11.06 0.16 25.09
CA SER A 329 -10.78 -1.04 25.91
C SER A 329 -9.29 -1.39 25.86
N PRO A 330 -8.56 -1.30 26.98
CA PRO A 330 -7.12 -1.58 27.04
C PRO A 330 -6.74 -3.05 26.77
N ASP A 331 -7.71 -3.90 26.42
CA ASP A 331 -7.49 -5.31 26.06
C ASP A 331 -7.05 -5.51 24.60
N ASP A 332 -7.36 -4.57 23.71
CA ASP A 332 -7.05 -4.67 22.26
C ASP A 332 -5.82 -3.84 21.84
N TYR A 333 -5.29 -2.98 22.72
CA TYR A 333 -4.16 -2.11 22.42
C TYR A 333 -2.83 -2.77 22.82
N VAL A 334 -2.24 -3.54 21.89
CA VAL A 334 -0.98 -4.27 22.09
C VAL A 334 -0.13 -4.20 20.83
N TRP A 335 0.80 -3.24 20.78
CA TRP A 335 1.84 -3.17 19.76
C TRP A 335 3.02 -4.07 20.13
N VAL A 336 3.72 -4.60 19.13
CA VAL A 336 4.97 -5.35 19.30
C VAL A 336 6.00 -4.80 18.31
N ASP A 337 7.13 -4.32 18.81
CA ASP A 337 8.27 -3.97 17.96
C ASP A 337 8.90 -5.24 17.39
N GLU A 338 8.93 -5.37 16.07
CA GLU A 338 9.41 -6.58 15.39
C GLU A 338 10.90 -6.87 15.67
N THR A 339 11.71 -5.83 15.91
CA THR A 339 13.17 -5.96 16.08
C THR A 339 13.54 -6.45 17.48
N THR A 340 13.04 -5.78 18.51
CA THR A 340 13.38 -6.00 19.92
C THR A 340 12.41 -6.92 20.64
N GLN A 341 11.23 -7.16 20.06
CA GLN A 341 10.08 -7.80 20.70
C GLN A 341 9.51 -7.00 21.88
N LEU A 342 9.90 -5.73 22.04
CA LEU A 342 9.32 -4.86 23.07
C LEU A 342 7.83 -4.68 22.78
N THR A 343 7.01 -4.81 23.81
CA THR A 343 5.56 -4.65 23.76
C THR A 343 5.08 -3.99 25.04
N THR A 344 3.89 -3.42 24.96
CA THR A 344 3.15 -2.96 26.13
C THR A 344 2.41 -4.11 26.84
N GLY A 345 2.22 -3.98 28.15
CA GLY A 345 1.38 -4.84 28.96
C GLY A 345 0.40 -4.02 29.83
N ARG A 346 -0.81 -4.55 30.01
CA ARG A 346 -1.80 -3.94 30.89
C ARG A 346 -1.60 -4.41 32.35
N PRO A 347 -1.56 -3.50 33.33
CA PRO A 347 -1.61 -3.88 34.74
C PRO A 347 -3.00 -4.39 35.12
N THR A 348 -3.07 -5.53 35.82
CA THR A 348 -4.35 -6.18 36.19
C THR A 348 -4.72 -6.01 37.66
N GLY A 349 -3.82 -5.46 38.49
CA GLY A 349 -3.92 -5.50 39.95
C GLY A 349 -4.62 -4.32 40.60
N PHE A 350 -4.70 -3.15 39.95
CA PHE A 350 -5.11 -1.90 40.57
C PHE A 350 -6.59 -1.57 40.33
N ILE A 351 -7.36 -1.25 41.39
CA ILE A 351 -8.76 -0.74 41.35
C ILE A 351 -9.62 -1.34 40.20
N ASN A 352 -9.97 -2.63 40.28
CA ASN A 352 -10.72 -3.34 39.23
C ASN A 352 -10.06 -3.39 37.84
N GLY A 353 -8.72 -3.35 37.76
CA GLY A 353 -7.96 -3.38 36.50
C GLY A 353 -7.75 -2.00 35.86
N TRP A 354 -7.82 -0.93 36.65
CA TRP A 354 -7.41 0.42 36.26
C TRP A 354 -5.90 0.53 36.09
N GLY A 355 -5.45 1.31 35.11
CA GLY A 355 -4.07 1.36 34.64
C GLY A 355 -4.00 0.95 33.17
N TYR A 356 -3.19 1.66 32.40
CA TYR A 356 -3.21 1.58 30.95
C TYR A 356 -1.94 0.90 30.39
N PRO A 357 -2.04 0.32 29.20
CA PRO A 357 -0.86 0.06 28.39
C PRO A 357 -0.12 1.38 28.08
N TRP A 358 1.12 1.27 27.63
CA TRP A 358 1.82 2.34 26.94
C TRP A 358 1.21 2.60 25.56
N PHE A 359 0.72 3.82 25.36
CA PHE A 359 0.18 4.30 24.09
C PHE A 359 1.24 5.07 23.32
N VAL A 360 1.29 4.86 22.01
CA VAL A 360 2.05 5.71 21.10
C VAL A 360 1.27 7.00 20.88
N CYS A 361 1.90 8.16 21.02
CA CYS A 361 1.28 9.47 21.00
C CYS A 361 2.19 10.49 20.35
N SER A 362 1.63 11.55 19.76
CA SER A 362 2.39 12.68 19.19
C SER A 362 2.00 14.05 19.78
N TYR A 363 0.97 14.09 20.64
CA TYR A 363 0.43 15.34 21.16
C TYR A 363 1.45 16.07 22.02
N ASN A 364 1.78 17.30 21.66
CA ASN A 364 2.70 18.13 22.42
C ASN A 364 2.26 19.59 22.45
N SER A 365 2.75 20.32 23.45
CA SER A 365 2.42 21.73 23.60
C SER A 365 3.52 22.50 24.31
N ASN A 366 3.72 23.75 23.90
CA ASN A 366 4.55 24.73 24.61
C ASN A 366 3.77 25.49 25.70
N SER A 367 2.48 25.23 25.85
CA SER A 367 1.57 25.90 26.78
C SER A 367 1.34 25.05 28.04
N LEU A 368 1.20 25.74 29.16
CA LEU A 368 0.90 25.18 30.50
C LEU A 368 -0.32 25.88 31.12
N ASP A 369 -1.24 26.35 30.28
CA ASP A 369 -2.49 26.94 30.73
C ASP A 369 -3.23 25.99 31.68
N GLN A 370 -3.53 26.46 32.89
CA GLN A 370 -4.14 25.63 33.94
C GLN A 370 -5.58 25.23 33.62
N GLY A 371 -6.31 26.03 32.84
CA GLY A 371 -7.68 25.70 32.43
C GLY A 371 -7.72 24.54 31.44
N LYS A 372 -6.68 24.40 30.63
CA LYS A 372 -6.49 23.32 29.65
C LYS A 372 -5.67 22.18 30.24
N TYR A 373 -4.38 22.40 30.44
CA TYR A 373 -3.39 21.39 30.83
C TYR A 373 -3.36 21.06 32.32
N GLY A 374 -4.14 21.75 33.16
CA GLY A 374 -4.30 21.38 34.59
C GLY A 374 -5.27 20.22 34.84
N GLY A 375 -5.88 19.66 33.79
CA GLY A 375 -6.89 18.59 33.85
C GLY A 375 -6.50 17.32 33.09
N TYR A 376 -7.14 16.21 33.45
CA TYR A 376 -6.86 14.87 32.90
C TYR A 376 -7.24 14.70 31.42
N LEU A 377 -7.98 15.63 30.82
CA LEU A 377 -8.33 15.63 29.39
C LEU A 377 -7.18 16.08 28.46
N TYR A 378 -5.99 16.29 29.01
CA TYR A 378 -4.78 16.62 28.24
C TYR A 378 -3.59 15.80 28.73
N ASP A 379 -3.88 14.62 29.25
CA ASP A 379 -2.90 13.69 29.84
C ASP A 379 -1.96 13.05 28.82
N LEU A 380 -2.34 13.06 27.54
CA LEU A 380 -1.55 12.60 26.40
C LEU A 380 -0.46 13.58 25.96
N TYR A 381 -0.56 14.86 26.35
CA TYR A 381 0.32 15.90 25.86
C TYR A 381 1.67 15.86 26.58
N VAL A 382 2.77 15.75 25.83
CA VAL A 382 4.11 16.01 26.37
C VAL A 382 4.40 17.51 26.33
N TYR A 383 5.09 18.02 27.36
CA TYR A 383 5.52 19.40 27.37
C TYR A 383 6.73 19.60 26.44
N ASN A 384 6.57 20.50 25.46
CA ASN A 384 7.59 20.84 24.48
C ASN A 384 7.77 22.37 24.44
N PRO A 385 8.68 22.94 25.24
CA PRO A 385 8.83 24.39 25.36
C PRO A 385 9.25 25.09 24.05
N ASP A 386 9.95 24.37 23.17
CA ASP A 386 10.46 24.89 21.90
C ASP A 386 9.49 24.68 20.73
N GLY A 387 8.41 23.92 20.97
CA GLY A 387 7.37 23.64 19.98
C GLY A 387 6.31 24.73 19.86
N THR A 388 5.18 24.34 19.29
CA THR A 388 3.95 25.14 19.22
C THR A 388 2.86 24.53 20.09
N GLU A 389 1.94 25.35 20.59
CA GLU A 389 0.77 24.84 21.31
C GLU A 389 -0.06 23.94 20.39
N ASP A 390 -0.54 22.82 20.92
CA ASP A 390 -1.43 21.88 20.24
C ASP A 390 -0.84 21.27 18.95
N SER A 391 0.41 20.81 19.06
CA SER A 391 1.14 20.18 17.95
C SER A 391 1.03 18.65 18.02
N MET A 392 1.22 18.01 16.86
CA MET A 392 1.42 16.57 16.72
C MET A 392 2.78 16.24 16.09
N THR A 393 3.67 17.23 16.02
CA THR A 393 4.99 17.08 15.40
C THR A 393 6.08 17.61 16.32
N GLY A 394 7.27 17.00 16.26
CA GLY A 394 8.47 17.41 16.98
C GLY A 394 8.36 17.35 18.50
N GLY A 395 7.42 16.56 19.04
CA GLY A 395 7.19 16.44 20.48
C GLY A 395 8.07 15.40 21.17
N GLY A 396 8.52 14.40 20.43
CA GLY A 396 9.37 13.32 20.91
C GLY A 396 10.86 13.72 20.99
N CYS A 397 11.66 12.76 21.44
CA CYS A 397 13.09 12.93 21.67
C CYS A 397 13.82 13.25 20.35
N ASN A 398 14.78 14.18 20.41
CA ASN A 398 15.52 14.65 19.22
C ASN A 398 14.64 15.21 18.08
N GLY A 399 13.40 15.62 18.39
CA GLY A 399 12.46 16.17 17.42
C GLY A 399 11.70 15.11 16.61
N SER A 400 11.65 13.86 17.08
CA SER A 400 10.68 12.87 16.61
C SER A 400 9.24 13.35 16.87
N ASP A 401 8.28 12.75 16.16
CA ASP A 401 6.88 13.11 16.32
C ASP A 401 6.24 12.31 17.46
N ASN A 402 6.57 11.02 17.54
CA ASN A 402 5.94 10.05 18.40
C ASN A 402 6.78 9.75 19.65
N PHE A 403 6.08 9.35 20.71
CA PHE A 403 6.63 8.90 21.99
C PHE A 403 5.57 8.02 22.69
N LEU A 404 5.92 7.42 23.82
CA LEU A 404 5.00 6.66 24.65
C LEU A 404 4.44 7.49 25.80
N THR A 405 3.12 7.40 26.03
CA THR A 405 2.44 7.94 27.20
C THR A 405 1.51 6.91 27.84
N THR A 406 1.23 7.06 29.13
CA THR A 406 0.37 6.12 29.86
C THR A 406 -0.09 6.71 31.20
N PHE A 407 -0.98 5.98 31.88
CA PHE A 407 -1.29 6.19 33.29
C PHE A 407 -1.24 4.90 34.09
N GLY A 408 -0.68 5.02 35.29
CA GLY A 408 -0.59 3.92 36.23
C GLY A 408 0.44 4.17 37.31
N TYR A 409 0.17 3.74 38.54
CA TYR A 409 1.16 3.83 39.61
C TYR A 409 0.94 2.74 40.65
N LEU A 410 1.92 2.61 41.52
CA LEU A 410 1.84 1.85 42.76
C LEU A 410 2.02 2.85 43.90
N ASP A 411 0.97 3.05 44.69
CA ASP A 411 1.10 3.77 45.95
C ASP A 411 1.90 2.92 46.94
N LEU A 412 3.03 3.44 47.39
CA LEU A 412 3.96 2.72 48.26
C LEU A 412 3.49 2.71 49.73
N ASP A 413 2.62 3.66 50.11
CA ASP A 413 2.11 3.80 51.47
C ASP A 413 0.74 3.10 51.63
N PHE A 414 -0.07 3.08 50.55
CA PHE A 414 -1.41 2.49 50.51
C PHE A 414 -1.62 1.65 49.24
N PRO A 415 -1.04 0.44 49.13
CA PRO A 415 -1.09 -0.33 47.89
C PRO A 415 -2.51 -0.83 47.59
N TYR A 416 -3.20 -0.14 46.67
CA TYR A 416 -4.50 -0.54 46.10
C TYR A 416 -4.37 -1.56 44.95
N GLY A 417 -3.26 -2.30 44.93
CA GLY A 417 -2.80 -3.13 43.82
C GLY A 417 -1.72 -2.47 42.99
N ASP A 418 -1.07 -3.26 42.12
CA ASP A 418 -0.02 -2.76 41.24
C ASP A 418 -0.63 -2.27 39.92
N GLY A 419 -0.67 -0.95 39.76
CA GLY A 419 -1.18 -0.28 38.57
C GLY A 419 -0.07 0.24 37.66
N ARG A 420 1.21 -0.08 37.96
CA ARG A 420 2.33 0.47 37.19
C ARG A 420 2.28 0.05 35.72
N PRO A 421 2.57 0.95 34.79
CA PRO A 421 2.60 0.62 33.37
C PRO A 421 3.73 -0.37 33.08
N ILE A 422 3.48 -1.31 32.17
CA ILE A 422 4.35 -2.46 31.92
C ILE A 422 4.90 -2.40 30.50
N LEU A 423 6.21 -2.37 30.37
CA LEU A 423 6.93 -2.76 29.15
C LEU A 423 7.42 -4.20 29.33
N LYS A 424 7.31 -5.04 28.30
CA LYS A 424 7.78 -6.43 28.37
C LYS A 424 8.25 -6.91 27.01
N PHE A 425 8.95 -8.05 26.97
CA PHE A 425 9.30 -8.70 25.71
C PHE A 425 8.27 -9.76 25.35
N ALA A 426 7.69 -9.66 24.15
CA ALA A 426 6.60 -10.50 23.66
C ALA A 426 7.01 -11.98 23.53
N ASP A 427 8.29 -12.24 23.27
CA ASP A 427 8.85 -13.59 23.18
C ASP A 427 9.30 -14.17 24.54
N GLY A 428 9.13 -13.41 25.63
CA GLY A 428 9.48 -13.83 26.99
C GLY A 428 10.98 -13.97 27.25
N LYS A 429 11.85 -13.55 26.31
CA LYS A 429 13.29 -13.61 26.51
C LYS A 429 13.78 -12.39 27.27
N ALA A 430 14.63 -12.64 28.26
CA ALA A 430 15.26 -11.57 29.02
C ALA A 430 16.24 -10.79 28.13
N ARG A 431 16.21 -9.46 28.22
CA ARG A 431 17.11 -8.53 27.52
C ARG A 431 17.43 -7.38 28.45
N THR A 432 18.47 -6.61 28.15
CA THR A 432 18.80 -5.40 28.91
C THR A 432 18.12 -4.20 28.28
N VAL A 433 17.29 -3.49 29.04
CA VAL A 433 16.87 -2.12 28.67
C VAL A 433 17.99 -1.20 29.11
N LYS A 434 18.79 -0.72 28.15
CA LYS A 434 19.99 0.08 28.42
C LYS A 434 19.64 1.50 28.84
N SER A 435 18.69 2.11 28.16
CA SER A 435 18.25 3.46 28.47
C SER A 435 16.84 3.74 27.99
N ILE A 436 16.23 4.75 28.60
CA ILE A 436 14.95 5.33 28.23
C ILE A 436 15.07 6.85 28.34
N HIS A 437 14.44 7.61 27.46
CA HIS A 437 14.30 9.05 27.65
C HIS A 437 12.98 9.32 28.35
N VAL A 438 12.98 10.22 29.33
CA VAL A 438 11.78 10.60 30.09
C VAL A 438 11.54 12.09 29.96
N ASN A 439 10.27 12.51 29.93
CA ASN A 439 9.86 13.91 29.98
C ASN A 439 8.55 14.06 30.77
N SER A 440 8.17 15.28 31.11
CA SER A 440 6.88 15.57 31.73
C SER A 440 5.77 15.65 30.70
N THR A 441 4.61 15.10 31.04
CA THR A 441 3.37 15.49 30.40
C THR A 441 3.01 16.93 30.78
N CYS A 442 2.30 17.64 29.92
CA CYS A 442 1.72 18.94 30.23
C CYS A 442 0.84 18.87 31.49
N TYR A 443 0.14 17.75 31.71
CA TYR A 443 -0.68 17.55 32.89
C TYR A 443 0.14 17.48 34.18
N PHE A 444 1.16 16.62 34.22
CA PHE A 444 2.06 16.54 35.37
C PHE A 444 2.73 17.89 35.63
N TYR A 445 3.30 18.50 34.59
CA TYR A 445 4.06 19.75 34.73
C TYR A 445 3.17 20.88 35.27
N SER A 446 1.98 21.06 34.70
CA SER A 446 1.01 22.07 35.12
C SER A 446 0.65 21.93 36.60
N VAL A 447 0.35 20.72 37.05
CA VAL A 447 -0.06 20.47 38.44
C VAL A 447 1.12 20.54 39.40
N ALA A 448 2.31 20.07 39.00
CA ALA A 448 3.52 20.21 39.81
C ALA A 448 3.85 21.69 40.08
N MET A 449 3.66 22.57 39.09
CA MET A 449 3.98 24.00 39.25
C MET A 449 2.92 24.79 40.02
N SER A 450 1.62 24.52 39.80
CA SER A 450 0.54 25.39 40.29
C SER A 450 -0.50 24.69 41.17
N GLY A 451 -0.48 23.36 41.24
CA GLY A 451 -1.55 22.57 41.84
C GLY A 451 -2.85 22.64 41.03
N ASN A 452 -3.84 21.87 41.47
CA ASN A 452 -5.21 21.94 41.00
C ASN A 452 -6.18 21.56 42.13
N GLY A 453 -7.44 21.27 41.81
CA GLY A 453 -8.43 20.86 42.81
C GLY A 453 -8.17 19.50 43.48
N LEU A 454 -7.26 18.68 42.95
CA LEU A 454 -6.96 17.33 43.44
C LEU A 454 -5.60 17.21 44.12
N SER A 455 -4.61 18.00 43.68
CA SER A 455 -3.25 17.99 44.20
C SER A 455 -2.77 19.41 44.48
N PRO A 456 -2.08 19.66 45.60
CA PRO A 456 -1.34 20.90 45.75
C PRO A 456 -0.14 20.91 44.78
N ALA A 457 0.46 22.10 44.63
CA ALA A 457 1.72 22.26 43.93
C ALA A 457 2.86 21.47 44.62
N LEU A 458 3.91 21.19 43.87
CA LEU A 458 5.04 20.39 44.30
C LEU A 458 5.79 21.06 45.47
N THR A 459 5.96 20.33 46.57
CA THR A 459 6.68 20.81 47.77
C THR A 459 7.82 19.90 48.21
N LYS A 460 7.98 18.75 47.57
CA LYS A 460 9.03 17.75 47.80
C LYS A 460 9.43 17.15 46.47
N ASP A 461 10.55 16.44 46.43
CA ASP A 461 11.02 15.80 45.21
C ASP A 461 10.11 14.63 44.79
N VAL A 462 9.91 14.49 43.48
CA VAL A 462 9.34 13.30 42.85
C VAL A 462 10.47 12.40 42.40
N THR A 463 10.42 11.15 42.84
CA THR A 463 11.36 10.08 42.43
C THR A 463 10.68 9.20 41.41
N TYR A 464 11.36 8.94 40.30
CA TYR A 464 11.00 7.89 39.35
C TYR A 464 11.68 6.59 39.74
N TYR A 465 10.95 5.48 39.58
CA TYR A 465 11.42 4.13 39.86
C TYR A 465 11.29 3.30 38.59
N ALA A 466 12.34 2.57 38.25
CA ALA A 466 12.36 1.58 37.20
C ALA A 466 12.65 0.23 37.86
N THR A 467 11.68 -0.68 37.80
CA THR A 467 11.79 -2.01 38.41
C THR A 467 11.79 -3.08 37.32
N GLY A 468 12.84 -3.89 37.29
CA GLY A 468 12.99 -5.03 36.39
C GLY A 468 12.45 -6.33 37.00
N TYR A 469 11.84 -7.17 36.17
CA TYR A 469 11.26 -8.47 36.56
C TYR A 469 11.75 -9.60 35.67
N ASP A 470 11.84 -10.80 36.24
CA ASP A 470 12.11 -12.04 35.50
C ASP A 470 10.84 -12.63 34.85
N ALA A 471 10.99 -13.82 34.24
CA ALA A 471 9.90 -14.53 33.56
C ALA A 471 8.79 -15.03 34.51
N ASP A 472 9.08 -15.16 35.81
CA ASP A 472 8.14 -15.59 36.84
C ASP A 472 7.47 -14.38 37.53
N ASP A 473 7.62 -13.18 36.95
CA ASP A 473 7.14 -11.90 37.48
C ASP A 473 7.72 -11.55 38.86
N LYS A 474 8.94 -12.02 39.14
CA LYS A 474 9.65 -11.69 40.37
C LYS A 474 10.56 -10.50 40.14
N GLU A 475 10.49 -9.52 41.04
CA GLU A 475 11.37 -8.36 41.03
C GLU A 475 12.84 -8.77 41.13
N ILE A 476 13.65 -8.27 40.20
CA ILE A 476 15.10 -8.45 40.15
C ILE A 476 15.78 -7.28 40.86
N LYS A 477 15.49 -6.05 40.42
CA LYS A 477 16.12 -4.83 40.93
C LYS A 477 15.24 -3.62 40.62
N THR A 478 15.32 -2.62 41.50
CA THR A 478 14.78 -1.29 41.28
C THR A 478 15.91 -0.26 41.26
N ILE A 479 15.89 0.64 40.28
CA ILE A 479 16.77 1.81 40.21
C ILE A 479 15.91 3.08 40.18
N THR A 480 16.48 4.21 40.58
CA THR A 480 15.75 5.46 40.75
C THR A 480 16.45 6.64 40.13
N MET A 481 15.67 7.69 39.82
CA MET A 481 16.17 9.02 39.51
C MET A 481 15.27 10.08 40.15
N THR A 482 15.82 11.25 40.47
CA THR A 482 15.02 12.43 40.81
C THR A 482 14.43 13.00 39.53
N PHE A 483 13.11 13.01 39.41
CA PHE A 483 12.39 13.45 38.22
C PHE A 483 11.94 14.91 38.29
N ALA A 484 11.54 15.37 39.47
CA ALA A 484 11.16 16.76 39.69
C ALA A 484 11.49 17.18 41.12
N THR A 485 11.86 18.44 41.29
CA THR A 485 12.00 19.10 42.59
C THR A 485 11.13 20.36 42.60
N PRO A 486 10.84 20.96 43.77
CA PRO A 486 10.10 22.22 43.84
C PRO A 486 10.72 23.36 43.01
N GLU A 487 12.03 23.29 42.73
CA GLU A 487 12.77 24.29 41.96
C GLU A 487 12.87 23.96 40.46
N ALA A 488 12.76 22.68 40.09
CA ALA A 488 12.97 22.21 38.73
C ALA A 488 12.09 21.02 38.38
N VAL A 489 11.18 21.21 37.42
CA VAL A 489 10.37 20.13 36.83
C VAL A 489 10.97 19.77 35.47
N THR A 490 11.11 18.46 35.18
CA THR A 490 11.64 17.99 33.89
C THR A 490 10.78 18.51 32.73
N LYS A 491 11.39 19.14 31.74
CA LYS A 491 10.71 19.74 30.57
C LYS A 491 11.38 19.42 29.24
N GLU A 492 12.46 18.65 29.29
CA GLU A 492 13.26 18.22 28.16
C GLU A 492 13.48 16.72 28.30
N TRP A 493 13.55 16.03 27.16
CA TRP A 493 13.83 14.61 27.10
C TRP A 493 15.16 14.29 27.78
N THR A 494 15.09 13.65 28.94
CA THR A 494 16.25 13.33 29.77
C THR A 494 16.54 11.85 29.66
N LYS A 495 17.74 11.51 29.18
CA LYS A 495 18.20 10.13 29.10
C LYS A 495 18.41 9.55 30.51
N TRP A 496 17.76 8.44 30.80
CA TRP A 496 17.93 7.65 32.00
C TRP A 496 18.59 6.31 31.67
N ASP A 497 19.78 6.09 32.23
CA ASP A 497 20.49 4.80 32.14
C ASP A 497 19.83 3.76 33.03
N LEU A 498 19.40 2.66 32.42
CA LEU A 498 18.76 1.53 33.08
C LEU A 498 19.60 0.24 33.06
N SER A 499 20.82 0.29 32.50
CA SER A 499 21.70 -0.87 32.33
C SER A 499 21.97 -1.63 33.63
N GLU A 500 21.96 -0.91 34.76
CA GLU A 500 22.10 -1.46 36.10
C GLU A 500 21.02 -2.47 36.50
N LEU A 501 19.88 -2.52 35.83
CA LEU A 501 18.84 -3.54 36.04
C LEU A 501 19.28 -4.94 35.60
N GLY A 502 20.24 -5.03 34.67
CA GLY A 502 20.63 -6.29 34.04
C GLY A 502 19.61 -6.78 33.00
N GLU A 503 19.58 -8.09 32.78
CA GLU A 503 18.60 -8.73 31.89
C GLU A 503 17.24 -8.86 32.59
N ILE A 504 16.19 -8.40 31.94
CA ILE A 504 14.81 -8.37 32.46
C ILE A 504 13.86 -8.88 31.37
N VAL A 505 12.74 -9.48 31.77
CA VAL A 505 11.63 -9.84 30.86
C VAL A 505 10.58 -8.73 30.80
N SER A 506 10.41 -7.99 31.89
CA SER A 506 9.55 -6.82 31.94
C SER A 506 10.09 -5.70 32.83
N LEU A 507 9.69 -4.48 32.50
CA LEU A 507 10.01 -3.23 33.17
C LEU A 507 8.71 -2.57 33.63
N ARG A 508 8.66 -2.14 34.90
CA ARG A 508 7.58 -1.32 35.42
C ARG A 508 8.12 0.03 35.89
N LEU A 509 7.49 1.11 35.48
CA LEU A 509 7.83 2.46 35.94
C LEU A 509 6.89 2.91 37.06
N ASN A 510 7.39 3.69 38.01
CA ASN A 510 6.57 4.30 39.05
C ASN A 510 7.01 5.74 39.34
N GLN A 511 6.11 6.53 39.92
CA GLN A 511 6.43 7.83 40.52
C GLN A 511 6.02 7.78 41.99
N ALA A 512 6.86 8.30 42.88
CA ALA A 512 6.50 8.50 44.28
C ALA A 512 7.22 9.72 44.87
N GLY A 513 6.78 10.15 46.05
CA GLY A 513 7.22 11.41 46.65
C GLY A 513 6.34 12.59 46.23
N GLY A 514 6.88 13.81 46.27
CA GLY A 514 6.15 14.99 45.84
C GLY A 514 4.98 15.39 46.74
N ALA A 515 3.82 15.61 46.12
CA ALA A 515 2.62 16.12 46.78
C ALA A 515 1.62 15.02 47.16
N ASP A 516 1.12 15.12 48.38
CA ASP A 516 0.10 14.25 48.97
C ASP A 516 -1.05 15.11 49.51
N ASN A 517 -2.29 14.73 49.21
CA ASN A 517 -3.50 15.44 49.60
C ASN A 517 -4.19 14.83 50.85
N GLY A 518 -3.52 13.90 51.53
CA GLY A 518 -4.00 13.14 52.68
C GLY A 518 -4.50 11.73 52.35
N TYR A 519 -4.48 11.33 51.07
CA TYR A 519 -4.88 9.99 50.60
C TYR A 519 -3.75 9.24 49.86
N GLY A 520 -2.52 9.76 49.89
CA GLY A 520 -1.37 9.18 49.19
C GLY A 520 -0.88 10.07 48.04
N TYR A 521 -0.15 9.48 47.11
CA TYR A 521 0.42 10.24 45.98
C TYR A 521 -0.68 10.93 45.17
N SER A 522 -0.62 12.26 45.06
CA SER A 522 -1.71 13.07 44.48
C SER A 522 -1.38 13.75 43.16
N LEU A 523 -0.10 13.81 42.79
CA LEU A 523 0.31 14.34 41.48
C LEU A 523 -0.17 13.44 40.35
N PRO A 524 -0.35 13.98 39.12
CA PRO A 524 -0.75 13.16 37.97
C PRO A 524 0.27 12.05 37.68
N ALA A 525 -0.12 10.79 37.90
CA ALA A 525 0.72 9.62 37.62
C ALA A 525 0.74 9.25 36.12
N TYR A 526 1.15 10.22 35.31
CA TYR A 526 1.26 10.11 33.86
C TYR A 526 2.72 10.26 33.45
N TYR A 527 3.11 9.52 32.43
CA TYR A 527 4.51 9.38 32.01
C TYR A 527 4.61 9.75 30.54
N ALA A 528 5.75 10.35 30.16
CA ALA A 528 6.16 10.42 28.77
C ALA A 528 7.54 9.79 28.66
N VAL A 529 7.66 8.76 27.82
CA VAL A 529 8.92 8.06 27.58
C VAL A 529 9.17 7.89 26.08
N ASP A 530 10.43 7.88 25.68
CA ASP A 530 10.83 7.74 24.27
C ASP A 530 12.22 7.13 24.13
N ASP A 531 12.64 6.80 22.91
CA ASP A 531 13.98 6.32 22.56
C ASP A 531 14.46 5.20 23.51
N ILE A 532 13.70 4.10 23.53
CA ILE A 532 14.00 2.95 24.39
C ILE A 532 15.08 2.10 23.73
N THR A 533 16.27 2.09 24.32
CA THR A 533 17.40 1.28 23.83
C THR A 533 17.40 -0.09 24.51
N VAL A 534 17.31 -1.15 23.70
CA VAL A 534 17.35 -2.56 24.15
C VAL A 534 18.63 -3.22 23.63
N GLU A 535 19.29 -3.98 24.49
CA GLU A 535 20.46 -4.82 24.17
C GLU A 535 20.20 -6.30 24.48
N TRP A 536 20.74 -7.22 23.67
CA TRP A 536 20.58 -8.67 23.85
C TRP A 536 21.76 -9.50 23.37
#